data_AF-A0A849DKL1-F1
#
_entry.id   AF-A0A849DKL1-F1
#
_cell.length_a   1.000
_cell.length_b   1.000
_cell.length_c   1.000
_cell.angle_alpha   90.00
_cell.angle_beta   90.00
_cell.angle_gamma   90.00
#
_symmetry.space_group_name_H-M   'P 1'
#
loop_
_entity.id
_entity.type
_entity.pdbx_description
1 polymer ?
#
loop_
_entity_poly.entity_id
_entity_poly.type
_entity_poly.pdbx_seq_one_letter_code
_entity_poly.pdbx_strand_id
1 'polypeptide(L)'
;TIGGGARSLWLTALRNNDTVAHTIGLYAVCANSPTGYQVVRNDVTVAAGGFLRDTAMCPAGKVVLGGGSQVIGSGSADFKTSIQETAPGTIGGGARSLWLTALRNNDTVAHTIGLYAACANSPTGYQVIRRDVAS
;
A
#
# COMPACT_ATOMS: atom_id res chain seq x y z
N THR A 1 15.84 -8.13 -13.27
CA THR A 1 14.95 -7.57 -14.30
C THR A 1 13.69 -8.40 -14.35
N ILE A 2 12.52 -7.80 -14.19
CA ILE A 2 11.29 -8.45 -14.66
C ILE A 2 11.35 -8.29 -16.19
N GLY A 3 11.30 -9.39 -16.94
CA GLY A 3 11.70 -9.44 -18.36
C GLY A 3 11.18 -8.27 -19.19
N GLY A 4 12.07 -7.58 -19.91
CA GLY A 4 11.74 -6.43 -20.77
C GLY A 4 12.35 -5.08 -20.35
N GLY A 5 13.25 -5.04 -19.36
CA GLY A 5 13.89 -3.79 -18.91
C GLY A 5 13.04 -2.95 -17.94
N ALA A 6 11.84 -3.42 -17.59
CA ALA A 6 11.02 -2.83 -16.54
C ALA A 6 11.69 -2.97 -15.16
N ARG A 7 11.70 -1.86 -14.40
CA ARG A 7 12.15 -1.82 -13.01
C ARG A 7 10.94 -1.82 -12.09
N SER A 8 10.99 -2.61 -11.02
CA SER A 8 10.05 -2.44 -9.91
C SER A 8 10.20 -1.02 -9.37
N LEU A 9 9.09 -0.33 -9.18
CA LEU A 9 9.06 1.00 -8.58
C LEU A 9 8.27 0.93 -7.27
N TRP A 10 8.74 1.65 -6.27
CA TRP A 10 7.96 2.01 -5.09
C TRP A 10 7.82 3.53 -5.08
N LEU A 11 6.59 4.01 -5.27
CA LEU A 11 6.31 5.44 -5.28
C LEU A 11 5.97 5.91 -3.87
N THR A 12 6.52 7.05 -3.46
CA THR A 12 6.14 7.70 -2.21
C THR A 12 5.77 9.15 -2.50
N ALA A 13 4.61 9.57 -2.02
CA ALA A 13 4.16 10.95 -2.08
C ALA A 13 4.15 11.50 -0.65
N LEU A 14 4.78 12.66 -0.45
CA LEU A 14 4.79 13.36 0.83
C LEU A 14 4.45 14.83 0.60
N ARG A 15 3.68 15.39 1.53
CA ARG A 15 3.38 16.82 1.60
C ARG A 15 4.04 17.39 2.85
N ASN A 16 4.96 18.32 2.67
CA ASN A 16 5.46 19.12 3.78
C ASN A 16 4.45 20.23 4.08
N ASN A 17 3.83 20.19 5.27
CA ASN A 17 2.88 21.22 5.71
C ASN A 17 3.54 22.36 6.50
N ASP A 18 4.86 22.33 6.64
CA ASP A 18 5.66 23.39 7.26
C ASP A 18 6.17 24.38 6.18
N THR A 19 6.57 25.55 6.65
CA THR A 19 7.28 26.59 5.89
C THR A 19 8.79 26.31 5.76
N VAL A 20 9.33 25.38 6.54
CA VAL A 20 10.75 25.00 6.52
C VAL A 20 10.97 23.75 5.68
N ALA A 21 12.05 23.71 4.91
CA ALA A 21 12.44 22.52 4.14
C ALA A 21 13.01 21.44 5.06
N HIS A 22 12.54 20.20 4.88
CA HIS A 22 12.99 19.03 5.62
C HIS A 22 13.67 18.03 4.69
N THR A 23 14.72 17.36 5.18
CA THR A 23 15.36 16.25 4.45
C THR A 23 14.58 14.97 4.70
N ILE A 24 14.18 14.28 3.64
CA ILE A 24 13.42 13.02 3.72
C ILE A 24 14.31 11.86 3.29
N GLY A 25 14.40 10.84 4.14
CA GLY A 25 15.03 9.56 3.79
C GLY A 25 14.01 8.58 3.23
N LEU A 26 14.30 8.01 2.06
CA LEU A 26 13.53 6.93 1.46
C LEU A 26 14.40 5.70 1.32
N TYR A 27 13.86 4.54 1.63
CA TYR A 27 14.55 3.26 1.56
C TYR A 27 13.72 2.27 0.74
N ALA A 28 14.41 1.39 0.03
CA ALA A 28 13.79 0.27 -0.67
C ALA A 28 14.52 -1.02 -0.29
N VAL A 29 13.76 -2.10 -0.17
CA VAL A 29 14.31 -3.45 0.00
C VAL A 29 14.30 -4.14 -1.35
N CYS A 30 15.47 -4.52 -1.83
CA CYS A 30 15.64 -5.23 -3.09
C CYS A 30 15.96 -6.69 -2.82
N ALA A 31 15.26 -7.59 -3.51
CA ALA A 31 15.50 -9.02 -3.48
C ALA A 31 15.19 -9.64 -4.85
N ASN A 32 15.66 -10.86 -5.07
CA ASN A 32 15.10 -11.68 -6.14
C ASN A 32 13.62 -11.91 -5.88
N SER A 33 12.81 -11.88 -6.95
CA SER A 33 11.37 -12.08 -6.85
C SER A 33 11.08 -13.42 -6.15
N PRO A 34 10.36 -13.42 -5.01
CA PRO A 34 9.97 -14.67 -4.36
C PRO A 34 9.08 -15.53 -5.26
N THR A 35 9.03 -16.83 -5.00
CA THR A 35 8.17 -17.76 -5.74
C THR A 35 6.71 -17.32 -5.66
N GLY A 36 6.05 -17.26 -6.81
CA GLY A 36 4.64 -16.85 -6.88
C GLY A 36 4.40 -15.37 -6.58
N TYR A 37 5.42 -14.52 -6.62
CA TYR A 37 5.25 -13.08 -6.46
C TYR A 37 4.25 -12.50 -7.46
N GLN A 38 3.35 -11.65 -6.98
CA GLN A 38 2.43 -10.85 -7.77
C GLN A 38 2.00 -9.62 -6.98
N VAL A 39 1.61 -8.57 -7.69
CA VAL A 39 0.94 -7.41 -7.09
C VAL A 39 -0.53 -7.49 -7.46
N VAL A 40 -1.39 -7.47 -6.45
CA VAL A 40 -2.85 -7.36 -6.64
C VAL A 40 -3.29 -5.93 -6.36
N ARG A 41 -4.41 -5.55 -6.97
CA ARG A 41 -4.97 -4.21 -6.91
C ARG A 41 -6.48 -4.25 -6.69
N ASN A 42 -6.97 -3.39 -5.81
CA ASN A 42 -8.40 -3.12 -5.59
C ASN A 42 -8.63 -1.61 -5.79
N ASP A 43 -9.59 -1.23 -6.64
CA ASP A 43 -9.86 0.17 -6.97
C ASP A 43 -11.14 0.64 -6.29
N VAL A 44 -11.06 1.73 -5.53
CA VAL A 44 -12.20 2.28 -4.78
C VAL A 44 -12.28 3.79 -4.97
N THR A 45 -13.45 4.27 -5.41
CA THR A 45 -13.72 5.71 -5.52
C THR A 45 -14.09 6.28 -4.16
N VAL A 46 -13.36 7.32 -3.75
CA VAL A 46 -13.59 8.04 -2.50
C VAL A 46 -14.14 9.42 -2.84
N ALA A 47 -15.36 9.70 -2.39
CA ALA A 47 -16.00 11.00 -2.58
C ALA A 47 -15.14 12.14 -2.03
N ALA A 48 -15.38 13.36 -2.50
CA ALA A 48 -14.81 14.58 -1.94
C ALA A 48 -15.09 14.65 -0.42
N GLY A 49 -14.09 14.99 0.38
CA GLY A 49 -14.18 14.97 1.86
C GLY A 49 -14.35 13.58 2.49
N GLY A 50 -14.37 12.51 1.69
CA GLY A 50 -14.70 11.16 2.11
C GLY A 50 -13.60 10.43 2.87
N PHE A 51 -13.99 9.37 3.56
CA PHE A 51 -13.10 8.44 4.25
C PHE A 51 -13.20 7.06 3.62
N LEU A 52 -12.06 6.41 3.46
CA LEU A 52 -11.91 5.04 2.97
C LEU A 52 -11.19 4.20 4.02
N ARG A 53 -11.69 3.00 4.26
CA ARG A 53 -10.97 1.94 4.95
C ARG A 53 -11.26 0.63 4.26
N ASP A 54 -10.31 0.16 3.47
CA ASP A 54 -10.47 -1.05 2.67
C ASP A 54 -9.11 -1.77 2.51
N THR A 55 -9.11 -2.87 1.77
CA THR A 55 -8.01 -3.82 1.68
C THR A 55 -7.74 -4.25 0.24
N ALA A 56 -6.50 -4.62 -0.02
CA ALA A 56 -6.12 -5.42 -1.18
C ALA A 56 -5.75 -6.84 -0.67
N MET A 57 -6.47 -7.86 -1.16
CA MET A 57 -6.37 -9.20 -0.62
C MET A 57 -5.50 -10.11 -1.49
N CYS A 58 -4.54 -10.78 -0.88
CA CYS A 58 -3.75 -11.78 -1.58
C CYS A 58 -4.62 -12.99 -1.96
N PRO A 59 -4.34 -13.64 -3.10
CA PRO A 59 -5.00 -14.89 -3.45
C PRO A 59 -4.77 -15.97 -2.39
N ALA A 60 -5.70 -16.91 -2.30
CA ALA A 60 -5.63 -18.00 -1.33
C ALA A 60 -4.29 -18.74 -1.43
N GLY A 61 -3.70 -19.09 -0.28
CA GLY A 61 -2.39 -19.75 -0.19
C GLY A 61 -1.18 -18.83 -0.28
N LYS A 62 -1.37 -17.51 -0.46
CA LYS A 62 -0.28 -16.52 -0.49
C LYS A 62 -0.28 -15.61 0.74
N VAL A 63 0.91 -15.11 1.06
CA VAL A 63 1.14 -14.13 2.15
C VAL A 63 1.38 -12.73 1.57
N VAL A 64 0.97 -11.71 2.30
CA VAL A 64 1.24 -10.30 1.96
C VAL A 64 2.66 -9.92 2.36
N LEU A 65 3.45 -9.37 1.46
CA LEU A 65 4.81 -8.89 1.76
C LEU A 65 4.85 -7.39 2.04
N GLY A 66 3.83 -6.67 1.59
CA GLY A 66 3.76 -5.21 1.66
C GLY A 66 2.55 -4.71 0.89
N GLY A 67 2.33 -3.40 0.91
CA GLY A 67 1.30 -2.77 0.12
C GLY A 67 1.32 -1.26 0.26
N GLY A 68 0.33 -0.62 -0.35
CA GLY A 68 0.24 0.83 -0.39
C GLY A 68 -1.00 1.28 -1.13
N SER A 69 -1.09 2.57 -1.39
CA SER A 69 -2.18 3.15 -2.17
C SER A 69 -1.69 4.27 -3.06
N GLN A 70 -2.43 4.51 -4.14
CA GLN A 70 -2.17 5.58 -5.10
C GLN A 70 -3.50 6.14 -5.60
N VAL A 71 -3.57 7.46 -5.81
CA VAL A 71 -4.63 8.06 -6.63
C VAL A 71 -4.36 7.71 -8.09
N ILE A 72 -5.31 7.04 -8.73
CA ILE A 72 -5.18 6.51 -10.09
C ILE A 72 -6.00 7.35 -11.08
N GLY A 73 -5.58 7.39 -12.34
CA GLY A 73 -6.33 8.08 -13.40
C GLY A 73 -6.32 9.62 -13.32
N SER A 74 -5.68 10.22 -12.31
CA SER A 74 -5.66 11.68 -12.09
C SER A 74 -4.33 12.36 -12.44
N GLY A 75 -3.37 11.65 -13.05
CA GLY A 75 -2.05 12.20 -13.40
C GLY A 75 -1.10 12.32 -12.20
N SER A 76 -0.34 13.42 -12.12
CA SER A 76 0.62 13.69 -11.02
C SER A 76 0.37 15.07 -10.43
N ALA A 77 -0.17 15.12 -9.21
CA ALA A 77 -0.43 16.34 -8.46
C ALA A 77 -0.50 16.03 -6.95
N ASP A 78 -0.62 17.07 -6.13
CA ASP A 78 -1.09 16.93 -4.75
C ASP A 78 -2.61 16.71 -4.77
N PHE A 79 -3.03 15.47 -4.55
CA PHE A 79 -4.45 15.07 -4.53
C PHE A 79 -5.11 15.23 -3.16
N LYS A 80 -4.44 15.87 -2.19
CA LYS A 80 -4.95 16.15 -0.83
C LYS A 80 -5.47 14.91 -0.11
N THR A 81 -4.95 13.74 -0.44
CA THR A 81 -5.23 12.50 0.28
C THR A 81 -4.28 12.35 1.46
N SER A 82 -4.77 11.74 2.54
CA SER A 82 -3.99 11.51 3.76
C SER A 82 -4.23 10.09 4.25
N ILE A 83 -3.17 9.27 4.27
CA ILE A 83 -3.21 7.92 4.85
C ILE A 83 -3.30 8.06 6.37
N GLN A 84 -4.24 7.35 6.98
CA GLN A 84 -4.46 7.33 8.44
C GLN A 84 -3.99 6.02 9.07
N GLU A 85 -4.24 4.89 8.41
CA GLU A 85 -3.80 3.57 8.86
C GLU A 85 -3.25 2.78 7.69
N THR A 86 -2.20 2.00 7.91
CA THR A 86 -1.77 0.99 6.97
C THR A 86 -1.13 -0.18 7.69
N ALA A 87 -1.46 -1.40 7.30
CA ALA A 87 -0.95 -2.59 7.97
C ALA A 87 -1.12 -3.84 7.11
N PRO A 88 -0.23 -4.85 7.27
CA PRO A 88 -0.59 -6.21 6.88
C PRO A 88 -1.73 -6.71 7.78
N GLY A 89 -2.54 -7.63 7.25
CA GLY A 89 -3.59 -8.27 8.02
C GLY A 89 -3.98 -9.63 7.45
N THR A 90 -4.96 -10.25 8.10
CA THR A 90 -5.58 -11.50 7.64
C THR A 90 -7.07 -11.51 7.91
N ILE A 91 -7.84 -12.21 7.09
CA ILE A 91 -9.26 -12.52 7.33
C ILE A 91 -9.47 -14.03 7.48
N GLY A 92 -10.65 -14.43 7.98
CA GLY A 92 -11.01 -15.84 8.13
C GLY A 92 -10.06 -16.60 9.05
N GLY A 93 -9.64 -15.97 10.15
CA GLY A 93 -8.71 -16.58 11.12
C GLY A 93 -7.30 -16.84 10.59
N GLY A 94 -6.86 -16.14 9.53
CA GLY A 94 -5.55 -16.35 8.91
C GLY A 94 -5.61 -16.96 7.52
N ALA A 95 -6.79 -17.38 7.05
CA ALA A 95 -6.96 -18.08 5.77
C ALA A 95 -6.54 -17.24 4.54
N ARG A 96 -6.68 -15.92 4.60
CA ARG A 96 -6.18 -15.01 3.55
C ARG A 96 -5.45 -13.83 4.14
N SER A 97 -4.27 -13.54 3.60
CA SER A 97 -3.48 -12.37 3.92
C SER A 97 -3.88 -11.16 3.05
N LEU A 98 -3.74 -9.96 3.59
CA LEU A 98 -4.18 -8.72 2.94
C LEU A 98 -3.31 -7.52 3.38
N TRP A 99 -3.36 -6.44 2.60
CA TRP A 99 -2.87 -5.14 3.03
C TRP A 99 -4.05 -4.19 3.24
N LEU A 100 -4.13 -3.60 4.44
CA LEU A 100 -5.13 -2.60 4.79
C LEU A 100 -4.57 -1.21 4.52
N THR A 101 -5.42 -0.36 3.96
CA THR A 101 -5.20 1.09 3.90
C THR A 101 -6.46 1.82 4.32
N ALA A 102 -6.34 2.68 5.32
CA ALA A 102 -7.33 3.69 5.63
C ALA A 102 -6.80 5.07 5.23
N LEU A 103 -7.61 5.86 4.53
CA LEU A 103 -7.25 7.21 4.11
C LEU A 103 -8.44 8.16 4.08
N ARG A 104 -8.15 9.45 4.11
CA ARG A 104 -9.13 10.51 3.88
C ARG A 104 -8.80 11.27 2.61
N ASN A 105 -9.82 11.51 1.79
CA ASN A 105 -9.77 12.45 0.69
C ASN A 105 -10.18 13.83 1.22
N ASN A 106 -9.21 14.74 1.40
CA ASN A 106 -9.50 16.12 1.83
C ASN A 106 -9.70 17.08 0.64
N ASP A 107 -9.79 16.55 -0.58
CA ASP A 107 -10.05 17.35 -1.77
C ASP A 107 -11.54 17.65 -1.94
N THR A 108 -11.83 18.66 -2.77
CA THR A 108 -13.18 19.03 -3.19
C THR A 108 -13.66 18.18 -4.37
N VAL A 109 -12.84 17.25 -4.85
CA VAL A 109 -13.12 16.34 -5.97
C VAL A 109 -12.99 14.89 -5.50
N ALA A 110 -13.82 14.00 -6.05
CA ALA A 110 -13.69 12.57 -5.80
C ALA A 110 -12.44 11.99 -6.48
N HIS A 111 -11.76 11.07 -5.81
CA HIS A 111 -10.57 10.41 -6.34
C HIS A 111 -10.75 8.90 -6.31
N THR A 112 -10.31 8.21 -7.35
CA THR A 112 -10.22 6.75 -7.31
C THR A 112 -8.86 6.36 -6.74
N ILE A 113 -8.90 5.50 -5.73
CA ILE A 113 -7.74 4.99 -5.03
C ILE A 113 -7.49 3.56 -5.50
N GLY A 114 -6.31 3.31 -6.04
CA GLY A 114 -5.80 1.95 -6.18
C GLY A 114 -5.14 1.52 -4.87
N LEU A 115 -5.67 0.48 -4.23
CA LEU A 115 -5.09 -0.20 -3.08
C LEU A 115 -4.29 -1.39 -3.60
N TYR A 116 -3.04 -1.53 -3.16
CA TYR A 116 -2.12 -2.54 -3.64
C TYR A 116 -1.66 -3.46 -2.51
N ALA A 117 -1.50 -4.75 -2.83
CA ALA A 117 -0.80 -5.71 -2.00
C ALA A 117 0.21 -6.49 -2.84
N ALA A 118 1.46 -6.52 -2.39
CA ALA A 118 2.48 -7.41 -2.90
C ALA A 118 2.32 -8.77 -2.21
N CYS A 119 2.16 -9.83 -2.97
CA CYS A 119 1.81 -11.16 -2.48
C CYS A 119 2.78 -12.19 -3.05
N ALA A 120 3.12 -13.21 -2.27
CA ALA A 120 3.92 -14.34 -2.75
C ALA A 120 3.55 -15.64 -2.02
N ASN A 121 4.06 -16.78 -2.50
CA ASN A 121 4.11 -17.97 -1.64
C ASN A 121 4.97 -17.64 -0.42
N SER A 122 4.63 -18.17 0.75
CA SER A 122 5.35 -17.88 1.99
C SER A 122 6.85 -18.12 1.82
N PRO A 123 7.70 -17.07 1.84
CA PRO A 123 9.14 -17.26 1.78
C PRO A 123 9.64 -18.03 3.01
N THR A 124 10.76 -18.73 2.88
CA THR A 124 11.39 -19.41 4.02
C THR A 124 11.70 -18.40 5.13
N GLY A 125 11.24 -18.69 6.36
CA GLY A 125 11.44 -17.81 7.51
C GLY A 125 10.52 -16.58 7.54
N TYR A 126 9.51 -16.49 6.67
CA TYR A 126 8.57 -15.37 6.67
C TYR A 126 7.76 -15.30 7.97
N GLN A 127 7.72 -14.10 8.56
CA GLN A 127 7.00 -13.80 9.78
C GLN A 127 6.39 -12.39 9.69
N VAL A 128 5.15 -12.26 10.18
CA VAL A 128 4.55 -10.95 10.47
C VAL A 128 4.61 -10.76 11.98
N ILE A 129 5.40 -9.79 12.42
CA ILE A 129 5.57 -9.50 13.85
C ILE A 129 4.75 -8.25 14.17
N ARG A 130 3.85 -8.38 15.14
CA ARG A 130 3.11 -7.26 15.73
C ARG A 130 3.61 -7.03 17.15
N ARG A 131 3.90 -5.79 17.50
CA ARG A 131 4.18 -5.35 18.87
C ARG A 131 3.17 -4.29 19.25
N ASP A 132 2.38 -4.56 20.27
CA ASP A 132 1.49 -3.57 20.87
C ASP A 132 2.25 -2.82 21.97
N VAL A 133 2.06 -1.50 22.00
CA VAL A 133 2.65 -0.61 23.01
C VAL A 133 1.50 0.19 23.62
N ALA A 134 1.37 0.16 24.95
CA ALA A 134 0.39 0.97 25.66
C ALA A 134 0.84 2.45 25.65
N SER A 135 -0.11 3.35 25.45
CA SER A 135 0.07 4.81 25.53
C SER A 135 0.04 5.31 26.97
#